data_AF-A0AAD1GKB5-F1
#
_entry.id   AF-A0AAD1GKB5-F1
#
_cell.length_a   1.000
_cell.length_b   1.000
_cell.length_c   1.000
_cell.angle_alpha   90.00
_cell.angle_beta   90.00
_cell.angle_gamma   90.00
#
_symmetry.space_group_name_H-M   'P 1'
#
loop_
_entity.id
_entity.type
_entity.pdbx_description
1 polymer ?
#
loop_
_entity_poly.entity_id
_entity_poly.type
_entity_poly.pdbx_seq_one_letter_code
_entity_poly.pdbx_strand_id
1 'polypeptide(L)'
;MTFHCLSELRAKIGENDLVAKLADKMLEGSEVGTVLGELSDSSPRRAAANTMTKAALVLLCGYFEGFLKKLIEEFIGELNDLKLPINKAGDDLLLSVIQHSISDNRGKTLPKLLHLKGCIVQDMHYPFLQDAIGKTKGNPSVDMVESLFQNIGISEIIDKLSAKDYSLESTYTTISQSQQLNKLIESAVDGNLVFQQKILEIIDGKWIPKKQRRDVGYVGIIQELLKKRNRIAHGENWEEQVTPTELLDFNQDILRLCSGIAEHLSVELEAYKQIPENA
;
A
#
# COMPACT_ATOMS: atom_id res chain seq x y z
N MET A 1 14.57 1.67 -16.52
CA MET A 1 15.23 1.07 -15.34
C MET A 1 14.33 0.01 -14.75
N THR A 2 14.85 -1.04 -14.11
CA THR A 2 14.02 -2.04 -13.41
C THR A 2 14.60 -2.25 -12.03
N PHE A 3 13.83 -1.94 -10.99
CA PHE A 3 14.20 -2.17 -9.60
C PHE A 3 14.47 -3.67 -9.37
N HIS A 4 15.57 -4.00 -8.71
CA HIS A 4 15.97 -5.37 -8.46
C HIS A 4 14.94 -6.09 -7.57
N CYS A 5 14.41 -5.40 -6.58
CA CYS A 5 13.36 -5.91 -5.69
C CYS A 5 12.10 -6.36 -6.43
N LEU A 6 11.78 -5.82 -7.61
CA LEU A 6 10.64 -6.28 -8.40
C LEU A 6 10.87 -7.68 -8.97
N SER A 7 12.10 -7.97 -9.39
CA SER A 7 12.48 -9.30 -9.88
C SER A 7 12.47 -10.32 -8.75
N GLU A 8 12.95 -9.95 -7.56
CA GLU A 8 12.85 -10.79 -6.37
C GLU A 8 11.39 -11.07 -5.98
N LEU A 9 10.53 -10.05 -6.00
CA LEU A 9 9.10 -10.20 -5.70
C LEU A 9 8.44 -11.18 -6.68
N ARG A 10 8.72 -11.05 -7.98
CA ARG A 10 8.21 -11.98 -9.01
C ARG A 10 8.63 -13.42 -8.74
N ALA A 11 9.88 -13.65 -8.35
CA ALA A 11 10.35 -14.99 -8.01
C ALA A 11 9.60 -15.56 -6.80
N LYS A 12 9.46 -14.78 -5.71
CA LYS A 12 8.74 -15.19 -4.50
C LYS A 12 7.26 -15.44 -4.73
N ILE A 13 6.61 -14.62 -5.56
CA ILE A 13 5.22 -14.83 -5.96
C ILE A 13 5.10 -16.10 -6.82
N GLY A 14 6.05 -16.36 -7.72
CA GLY A 14 6.11 -17.61 -8.49
C GLY A 14 6.23 -18.85 -7.61
N GLU A 15 7.02 -18.80 -6.53
CA GLU A 15 7.06 -19.86 -5.51
C GLU A 15 5.71 -20.01 -4.79
N ASN A 16 5.06 -18.89 -4.46
CA ASN A 16 3.74 -18.88 -3.82
C ASN A 16 2.64 -19.47 -4.72
N ASP A 17 2.73 -19.24 -6.04
CA ASP A 17 1.84 -19.86 -7.04
C ASP A 17 2.00 -21.38 -7.09
N LEU A 18 3.22 -21.90 -6.90
CA LEU A 18 3.45 -23.34 -6.83
C LEU A 18 2.77 -23.94 -5.60
N VAL A 19 2.76 -23.23 -4.47
CA VAL A 19 2.02 -23.66 -3.27
C VAL A 19 0.52 -23.72 -3.56
N ALA A 20 -0.05 -22.70 -4.21
CA ALA A 20 -1.46 -22.70 -4.60
C ALA A 20 -1.79 -23.89 -5.51
N LYS A 21 -0.99 -24.11 -6.58
CA LYS A 21 -1.19 -25.23 -7.53
C LYS A 21 -1.06 -26.59 -6.86
N LEU A 22 -0.16 -26.74 -5.89
CA LEU A 22 -0.02 -27.98 -5.12
C LEU A 22 -1.25 -28.20 -4.24
N ALA A 23 -1.71 -27.16 -3.52
CA ALA A 23 -2.92 -27.23 -2.71
C ALA A 23 -4.15 -27.59 -3.55
N ASP A 24 -4.27 -27.04 -4.75
CA ASP A 24 -5.34 -27.35 -5.70
C ASP A 24 -5.34 -28.84 -6.11
N LYS A 25 -4.17 -29.36 -6.51
CA LYS A 25 -4.00 -30.80 -6.83
C LYS A 25 -4.32 -31.72 -5.65
N MET A 26 -4.07 -31.30 -4.42
CA MET A 26 -4.43 -32.06 -3.22
C MET A 26 -5.95 -32.16 -3.04
N LEU A 27 -6.70 -31.15 -3.48
CA LEU A 27 -8.16 -31.10 -3.41
C LEU A 27 -8.84 -31.96 -4.50
N GLU A 28 -8.26 -32.03 -5.71
CA GLU A 28 -8.82 -32.80 -6.85
C GLU A 28 -8.73 -34.33 -6.69
N GLY A 29 -7.59 -34.84 -6.20
CA GLY A 29 -7.45 -36.20 -5.66
C GLY A 29 -7.28 -37.39 -6.63
N SER A 30 -6.11 -38.05 -6.59
CA SER A 30 -5.84 -39.40 -6.01
C SER A 30 -4.36 -39.78 -6.12
N GLU A 31 -3.62 -39.18 -7.06
CA GLU A 31 -2.21 -39.52 -7.35
C GLU A 31 -1.20 -38.91 -6.37
N VAL A 32 -1.52 -37.76 -5.74
CA VAL A 32 -0.61 -37.12 -4.76
C VAL A 32 -0.69 -37.79 -3.38
N GLY A 33 -1.86 -38.34 -3.02
CA GLY A 33 -2.06 -39.05 -1.75
C GLY A 33 -1.23 -40.32 -1.62
N THR A 34 -0.85 -40.93 -2.75
CA THR A 34 -0.01 -42.14 -2.82
C THR A 34 1.47 -41.85 -2.56
N VAL A 35 1.95 -40.63 -2.82
CA VAL A 35 3.35 -40.23 -2.58
C VAL A 35 3.60 -39.85 -1.12
N LEU A 36 2.58 -39.34 -0.42
CA LEU A 36 2.70 -38.85 0.96
C LEU A 36 2.18 -39.83 2.03
N GLY A 37 1.63 -41.00 1.66
CA GLY A 37 1.31 -42.13 2.55
C GLY A 37 0.20 -41.91 3.59
N GLU A 38 0.08 -40.70 4.15
CA GLU A 38 -0.80 -40.31 5.26
C GLU A 38 -2.01 -39.45 4.81
N LEU A 39 -2.14 -39.20 3.50
CA LEU A 39 -3.15 -38.30 2.90
C LEU A 39 -4.12 -39.01 1.95
N SER A 40 -4.43 -40.29 2.19
CA SER A 40 -5.43 -41.03 1.41
C SER A 40 -6.84 -40.45 1.58
N ASP A 41 -7.18 -40.01 2.79
CA ASP A 41 -8.50 -39.49 3.13
C ASP A 41 -8.71 -38.04 2.67
N SER A 42 -9.96 -37.69 2.36
CA SER A 42 -10.32 -36.36 1.85
C SER A 42 -10.21 -35.25 2.90
N SER A 43 -10.46 -35.58 4.18
CA SER A 43 -10.45 -34.60 5.28
C SER A 43 -9.02 -34.11 5.62
N PRO A 44 -8.02 -34.98 5.84
CA PRO A 44 -6.63 -34.55 6.07
C PRO A 44 -6.04 -33.75 4.89
N ARG A 45 -6.38 -34.13 3.64
CA ARG A 45 -5.95 -33.39 2.43
C ARG A 45 -6.48 -31.96 2.39
N ARG A 46 -7.77 -31.77 2.67
CA ARG A 46 -8.38 -30.43 2.74
C ARG A 46 -7.76 -29.59 3.85
N ALA A 47 -7.50 -30.19 5.02
CA ALA A 47 -6.85 -29.50 6.12
C ALA A 47 -5.41 -29.06 5.78
N ALA A 48 -4.64 -29.93 5.12
CA ALA A 48 -3.29 -29.61 4.67
C ALA A 48 -3.29 -28.52 3.59
N ALA A 49 -4.14 -28.64 2.56
CA ALA A 49 -4.28 -27.63 1.50
C ALA A 49 -4.63 -26.25 2.08
N ASN A 50 -5.60 -26.18 3.00
CA ASN A 50 -5.98 -24.94 3.66
C ASN A 50 -4.86 -24.36 4.54
N THR A 51 -4.10 -25.22 5.25
CA THR A 51 -2.95 -24.78 6.05
C THR A 51 -1.87 -24.16 5.15
N MET A 52 -1.60 -24.79 4.00
CA MET A 52 -0.62 -24.31 3.03
C MET A 52 -1.01 -22.97 2.41
N THR A 53 -2.26 -22.83 1.95
CA THR A 53 -2.74 -21.58 1.36
C THR A 53 -2.80 -20.43 2.37
N LYS A 54 -3.16 -20.71 3.63
CA LYS A 54 -3.07 -19.73 4.73
C LYS A 54 -1.64 -19.26 4.98
N ALA A 55 -0.68 -20.19 5.07
CA ALA A 55 0.73 -19.84 5.27
C ALA A 55 1.26 -18.99 4.10
N ALA A 56 0.94 -19.40 2.87
CA ALA A 56 1.26 -18.67 1.65
C ALA A 56 0.66 -17.25 1.61
N LEU A 57 -0.58 -17.06 2.05
CA LEU A 57 -1.21 -15.74 2.13
C LEU A 57 -0.52 -14.84 3.16
N VAL A 58 -0.13 -15.39 4.31
CA VAL A 58 0.64 -14.66 5.33
C VAL A 58 2.02 -14.26 4.79
N LEU A 59 2.69 -15.15 4.06
CA LEU A 59 3.97 -14.86 3.40
C LEU A 59 3.83 -13.76 2.34
N LEU A 60 2.76 -13.78 1.54
CA LEU A 60 2.49 -12.73 0.54
C LEU A 60 2.44 -11.34 1.17
N CYS A 61 1.81 -11.19 2.33
CA CYS A 61 1.80 -9.93 3.08
C CYS A 61 3.22 -9.47 3.45
N GLY A 62 4.08 -10.40 3.89
CA GLY A 62 5.48 -10.11 4.19
C GLY A 62 6.32 -9.81 2.95
N TYR A 63 6.02 -10.45 1.82
CA TYR A 63 6.67 -10.16 0.54
C TYR A 63 6.30 -8.77 0.04
N PHE A 64 5.04 -8.37 0.17
CA PHE A 64 4.59 -7.03 -0.19
C PHE A 64 5.26 -5.95 0.68
N GLU A 65 5.27 -6.11 2.01
CA GLU A 65 5.97 -5.20 2.92
C GLU A 65 7.48 -5.10 2.59
N GLY A 66 8.12 -6.26 2.40
CA GLY A 66 9.54 -6.34 2.07
C GLY A 66 9.88 -5.70 0.73
N PHE A 67 9.00 -5.84 -0.27
CA PHE A 67 9.14 -5.16 -1.56
C PHE A 67 9.10 -3.64 -1.40
N LEU A 68 8.08 -3.11 -0.70
CA LEU A 68 7.96 -1.65 -0.50
C LEU A 68 9.21 -1.09 0.17
N LYS A 69 9.71 -1.76 1.21
CA LYS A 69 10.93 -1.36 1.91
C LYS A 69 12.14 -1.30 0.96
N LYS A 70 12.40 -2.39 0.22
CA LYS A 70 13.52 -2.47 -0.71
C LYS A 70 13.38 -1.49 -1.87
N LEU A 71 12.17 -1.28 -2.37
CA LEU A 71 11.91 -0.33 -3.44
C LEU A 71 12.30 1.10 -3.04
N ILE A 72 11.90 1.54 -1.84
CA ILE A 72 12.31 2.86 -1.33
C ILE A 72 13.82 2.94 -1.10
N GLU A 73 14.44 1.86 -0.60
CA GLU A 73 15.89 1.79 -0.41
C GLU A 73 16.66 1.93 -1.73
N GLU A 74 16.27 1.17 -2.77
CA GLU A 74 16.86 1.25 -4.10
C GLU A 74 16.65 2.65 -4.71
N PHE A 75 15.43 3.19 -4.65
CA PHE A 75 15.13 4.54 -5.16
C PHE A 75 15.98 5.62 -4.50
N ILE A 76 16.15 5.58 -3.19
CA ILE A 76 16.99 6.53 -2.44
C ILE A 76 18.47 6.33 -2.77
N GLY A 77 18.92 5.09 -2.96
CA GLY A 77 20.27 4.79 -3.42
C GLY A 77 20.56 5.51 -4.74
N GLU A 78 19.68 5.31 -5.72
CA GLU A 78 19.79 5.96 -7.04
C GLU A 78 19.76 7.49 -6.93
N LEU A 79 18.82 8.08 -6.17
CA LEU A 79 18.78 9.54 -5.98
C LEU A 79 20.06 10.10 -5.35
N ASN A 80 20.64 9.38 -4.37
CA ASN A 80 21.87 9.78 -3.71
C ASN A 80 23.09 9.68 -4.64
N ASP A 81 23.07 8.75 -5.58
CA ASP A 81 24.15 8.57 -6.56
C ASP A 81 24.15 9.68 -7.62
N LEU A 82 22.99 10.28 -7.93
CA LEU A 82 22.91 11.45 -8.81
C LEU A 82 23.56 12.71 -8.23
N LYS A 83 23.78 12.76 -6.90
CA LYS A 83 24.39 13.90 -6.20
C LYS A 83 23.76 15.26 -6.54
N LEU A 84 22.46 15.28 -6.84
CA LEU A 84 21.74 16.50 -7.15
C LEU A 84 21.67 17.43 -5.93
N PRO A 85 21.72 18.76 -6.14
CA PRO A 85 21.44 19.73 -5.10
C PRO A 85 20.06 19.48 -4.46
N ILE A 86 19.96 19.60 -3.14
CA ILE A 86 18.68 19.36 -2.44
C ILE A 86 17.56 20.31 -2.89
N ASN A 87 17.90 21.48 -3.42
CA ASN A 87 16.92 22.42 -3.97
C ASN A 87 16.28 21.95 -5.28
N LYS A 88 16.85 20.93 -5.94
CA LYS A 88 16.28 20.29 -7.13
C LYS A 88 15.37 19.10 -6.78
N ALA A 89 15.29 18.73 -5.50
CA ALA A 89 14.33 17.74 -5.03
C ALA A 89 12.90 18.29 -5.11
N GLY A 90 11.92 17.44 -5.37
CA GLY A 90 10.50 17.81 -5.26
C GLY A 90 10.13 18.26 -3.85
N ASP A 91 9.13 19.14 -3.74
CA ASP A 91 8.72 19.77 -2.48
C ASP A 91 8.39 18.75 -1.38
N ASP A 92 7.69 17.67 -1.72
CA ASP A 92 7.32 16.61 -0.76
C ASP A 92 8.55 15.86 -0.23
N LEU A 93 9.53 15.61 -1.10
CA LEU A 93 10.79 14.96 -0.73
C LEU A 93 11.63 15.86 0.17
N LEU A 94 11.71 17.15 -0.17
CA LEU A 94 12.36 18.17 0.65
C LEU A 94 11.69 18.31 2.02
N LEU A 95 10.36 18.36 2.05
CA LEU A 95 9.57 18.44 3.27
C LEU A 95 9.83 17.22 4.17
N SER A 96 9.86 16.02 3.58
CA SER A 96 10.14 14.77 4.29
C SER A 96 11.53 14.79 4.96
N VAL A 97 12.55 15.30 4.26
CA VAL A 97 13.91 15.49 4.82
C VAL A 97 13.93 16.50 5.96
N ILE A 98 13.21 17.63 5.81
CA ILE A 98 13.12 18.66 6.85
C ILE A 98 12.44 18.11 8.09
N GLN A 99 11.27 17.49 7.93
CA GLN A 99 10.51 16.89 9.03
C GLN A 99 11.34 15.84 9.77
N HIS A 100 12.04 14.97 9.03
CA HIS A 100 12.93 13.98 9.61
C HIS A 100 14.06 14.65 10.42
N SER A 101 14.67 15.71 9.88
CA SER A 101 15.74 16.45 10.56
C SER A 101 15.28 17.11 11.86
N ILE A 102 14.01 17.53 11.95
CA ILE A 102 13.41 18.15 13.15
C ILE A 102 13.02 17.09 14.18
N SER A 103 12.52 15.93 13.73
CA SER A 103 11.94 14.90 14.61
C SER A 103 12.95 14.13 15.49
N ASP A 104 14.26 14.30 15.28
CA ASP A 104 15.29 13.59 16.04
C ASP A 104 15.63 14.30 17.37
N ASN A 105 14.96 13.88 18.46
CA ASN A 105 14.97 14.52 19.79
C ASN A 105 16.26 14.33 20.64
N ARG A 106 17.38 13.86 20.07
CA ARG A 106 18.61 13.55 20.84
C ARG A 106 19.68 14.64 20.81
N GLY A 107 19.30 15.91 20.76
CA GLY A 107 20.24 17.04 20.74
C GLY A 107 21.08 17.16 19.44
N LYS A 108 20.82 16.31 18.45
CA LYS A 108 21.45 16.33 17.12
C LYS A 108 20.67 17.15 16.09
N THR A 109 19.49 17.64 16.47
CA THR A 109 18.58 18.43 15.62
C THR A 109 19.27 19.66 15.06
N LEU A 110 19.91 20.47 15.92
CA LEU A 110 20.54 21.73 15.49
C LEU A 110 21.71 21.49 14.51
N PRO A 111 22.68 20.58 14.77
CA PRO A 111 23.70 20.23 13.79
C PRO A 111 23.13 19.75 12.44
N LYS A 112 22.12 18.88 12.45
CA LYS A 112 21.47 18.39 11.22
C LYS A 112 20.80 19.51 10.43
N LEU A 113 20.07 20.38 11.11
CA LEU A 113 19.40 21.53 10.50
C LEU A 113 20.39 22.56 9.95
N LEU A 114 21.50 22.81 10.66
CA LEU A 114 22.56 23.69 10.17
C LEU A 114 23.26 23.11 8.94
N HIS A 115 23.50 21.79 8.91
CA HIS A 115 24.04 21.11 7.73
C HIS A 115 23.07 21.20 6.56
N LEU A 116 21.79 20.88 6.76
CA LEU A 116 20.73 20.99 5.76
C LEU A 116 20.61 22.41 5.22
N LYS A 117 20.58 23.43 6.11
CA LYS A 117 20.61 24.84 5.73
C LYS A 117 21.84 25.17 4.88
N GLY A 118 23.00 24.65 5.26
CA GLY A 118 24.23 24.80 4.49
C GLY A 118 24.10 24.26 3.07
N CYS A 119 23.57 23.03 2.93
CA CYS A 119 23.33 22.43 1.63
C CYS A 119 22.33 23.22 0.78
N ILE A 120 21.24 23.72 1.38
CA ILE A 120 20.26 24.57 0.69
C ILE A 120 20.90 25.87 0.20
N VAL A 121 21.66 26.57 1.05
CA VAL A 121 22.27 27.86 0.71
C VAL A 121 23.38 27.73 -0.33
N GLN A 122 24.13 26.63 -0.29
CA GLN A 122 25.27 26.37 -1.18
C GLN A 122 24.89 25.60 -2.45
N ASP A 123 23.60 25.29 -2.64
CA ASP A 123 23.10 24.43 -3.71
C ASP A 123 23.87 23.09 -3.80
N MET A 124 24.05 22.45 -2.64
CA MET A 124 24.78 21.19 -2.52
C MET A 124 23.82 20.02 -2.27
N HIS A 125 24.30 18.83 -2.61
CA HIS A 125 23.63 17.58 -2.26
C HIS A 125 23.49 17.42 -0.74
N TYR A 126 22.34 16.87 -0.32
CA TYR A 126 22.11 16.39 1.03
C TYR A 126 21.67 14.92 0.95
N PRO A 127 22.29 14.01 1.73
CA PRO A 127 21.93 12.59 1.68
C PRO A 127 20.48 12.33 2.07
N PHE A 128 19.72 11.69 1.18
CA PHE A 128 18.39 11.18 1.48
C PHE A 128 18.49 9.91 2.32
N LEU A 129 17.62 9.79 3.32
CA LEU A 129 17.55 8.63 4.21
C LEU A 129 16.19 7.95 4.04
N GLN A 130 16.18 6.61 4.02
CA GLN A 130 14.93 5.83 3.98
C GLN A 130 13.99 6.22 5.12
N ASP A 131 14.54 6.37 6.32
CA ASP A 131 13.79 6.78 7.50
C ASP A 131 13.13 8.17 7.39
N ALA A 132 13.56 9.01 6.44
CA ALA A 132 12.95 10.31 6.18
C ALA A 132 11.71 10.19 5.29
N ILE A 133 11.68 9.23 4.37
CA ILE A 133 10.51 8.95 3.51
C ILE A 133 9.44 8.20 4.28
N GLY A 134 9.85 7.32 5.19
CA GLY A 134 8.92 6.61 6.05
C GLY A 134 9.41 5.21 6.36
N LYS A 135 8.68 4.56 7.26
CA LYS A 135 9.01 3.21 7.70
C LYS A 135 7.85 2.28 7.39
N THR A 136 8.13 1.16 6.77
CA THR A 136 7.25 0.00 6.77
C THR A 136 7.28 -0.61 8.17
N LYS A 137 6.54 -0.03 9.13
CA LYS A 137 6.41 -0.61 10.48
C LYS A 137 5.15 -1.46 10.53
N GLY A 138 5.29 -2.71 10.09
CA GLY A 138 4.22 -3.70 10.12
C GLY A 138 3.46 -3.78 8.79
N ASN A 139 2.21 -4.23 8.88
CA ASN A 139 1.37 -4.57 7.74
C ASN A 139 1.27 -3.46 6.68
N PRO A 140 1.33 -3.79 5.38
CA PRO A 140 1.26 -2.82 4.31
C PRO A 140 -0.17 -2.30 4.07
N SER A 141 -0.66 -1.47 5.00
CA SER A 141 -1.97 -0.83 4.89
C SER A 141 -2.00 0.21 3.77
N VAL A 142 -3.20 0.48 3.26
CA VAL A 142 -3.42 1.48 2.21
C VAL A 142 -2.85 2.84 2.61
N ASP A 143 -3.07 3.26 3.85
CA ASP A 143 -2.57 4.55 4.35
C ASP A 143 -1.05 4.58 4.47
N MET A 144 -0.42 3.45 4.83
CA MET A 144 1.03 3.34 4.88
C MET A 144 1.63 3.46 3.47
N VAL A 145 1.05 2.75 2.50
CA VAL A 145 1.47 2.82 1.09
C VAL A 145 1.32 4.23 0.56
N GLU A 146 0.14 4.84 0.71
CA GLU A 146 -0.11 6.22 0.27
C GLU A 146 0.84 7.22 0.94
N SER A 147 1.08 7.10 2.24
CA SER A 147 2.00 7.99 2.95
C SER A 147 3.44 7.87 2.46
N LEU A 148 3.93 6.67 2.15
CA LEU A 148 5.29 6.49 1.62
C LEU A 148 5.47 7.21 0.29
N PHE A 149 4.51 7.07 -0.61
CA PHE A 149 4.60 7.62 -1.95
C PHE A 149 4.27 9.11 -2.00
N GLN A 150 3.37 9.58 -1.13
CA GLN A 150 3.15 11.01 -0.93
C GLN A 150 4.45 11.73 -0.51
N ASN A 151 5.25 11.13 0.37
CA ASN A 151 6.53 11.70 0.81
C ASN A 151 7.61 11.77 -0.29
N ILE A 152 7.37 11.12 -1.43
CA ILE A 152 8.23 11.19 -2.64
C ILE A 152 7.62 12.13 -3.70
N GLY A 153 6.41 12.65 -3.48
CA GLY A 153 5.68 13.49 -4.45
C GLY A 153 4.68 12.73 -5.32
N ILE A 154 4.47 11.44 -5.04
CA ILE A 154 3.54 10.58 -5.77
C ILE A 154 2.27 10.39 -4.93
N SER A 155 1.43 11.42 -4.91
CA SER A 155 0.15 11.40 -4.19
C SER A 155 -0.88 10.46 -4.84
N GLU A 156 -1.78 9.90 -4.03
CA GLU A 156 -2.93 9.11 -4.47
C GLU A 156 -2.53 7.94 -5.38
N ILE A 157 -1.43 7.25 -5.07
CA ILE A 157 -0.86 6.19 -5.93
C ILE A 157 -1.81 5.00 -6.06
N ILE A 158 -2.50 4.64 -4.97
CA ILE A 158 -3.48 3.54 -4.99
C ILE A 158 -4.68 3.94 -5.84
N ASP A 159 -5.10 5.21 -5.78
CA ASP A 159 -6.18 5.74 -6.60
C ASP A 159 -5.84 5.69 -8.09
N LYS A 160 -4.68 6.24 -8.46
CA LYS A 160 -4.16 6.28 -9.83
C LYS A 160 -4.06 4.89 -10.45
N LEU A 161 -3.48 3.94 -9.70
CA LEU A 161 -3.33 2.56 -10.17
C LEU A 161 -4.68 1.84 -10.22
N SER A 162 -5.56 2.04 -9.23
CA SER A 162 -6.89 1.43 -9.24
C SER A 162 -7.75 1.93 -10.40
N ALA A 163 -7.68 3.23 -10.71
CA ALA A 163 -8.37 3.82 -11.85
C ALA A 163 -7.88 3.22 -13.18
N LYS A 164 -6.55 3.13 -13.34
CA LYS A 164 -5.91 2.52 -14.52
C LYS A 164 -6.29 1.05 -14.69
N ASP A 165 -6.21 0.26 -13.62
CA ASP A 165 -6.25 -1.19 -13.72
C ASP A 165 -7.66 -1.80 -13.64
N TYR A 166 -8.59 -1.13 -12.97
CA TYR A 166 -9.97 -1.59 -12.76
C TYR A 166 -11.00 -0.70 -13.48
N SER A 167 -10.56 0.27 -14.29
CA SER A 167 -11.45 1.22 -14.99
C SER A 167 -12.40 1.96 -14.04
N LEU A 168 -11.89 2.32 -12.86
CA LEU A 168 -12.62 3.07 -11.84
C LEU A 168 -12.39 4.57 -12.04
N GLU A 169 -13.40 5.40 -11.78
CA GLU A 169 -13.20 6.86 -11.79
C GLU A 169 -12.33 7.34 -10.63
N SER A 170 -12.54 6.76 -9.44
CA SER A 170 -11.74 7.00 -8.24
C SER A 170 -12.10 5.97 -7.16
N THR A 171 -11.18 5.69 -6.26
CA THR A 171 -11.40 4.99 -4.98
C THR A 171 -12.07 5.90 -3.94
N TYR A 172 -12.28 7.18 -4.22
CA TYR A 172 -13.02 8.09 -3.34
C TYR A 172 -14.45 8.34 -3.83
N THR A 173 -15.33 8.62 -2.87
CA THR A 173 -16.67 9.18 -3.08
C THR A 173 -16.86 10.40 -2.20
N THR A 174 -17.62 11.37 -2.68
CA THR A 174 -18.07 12.51 -1.88
C THR A 174 -19.34 12.12 -1.13
N ILE A 175 -19.30 12.20 0.19
CA ILE A 175 -20.47 12.00 1.02
C ILE A 175 -20.89 13.32 1.62
N SER A 176 -22.16 13.64 1.39
CA SER A 176 -22.81 14.76 2.05
C SER A 176 -22.83 14.48 3.56
N GLN A 177 -22.37 15.46 4.34
CA GLN A 177 -22.32 15.32 5.79
C GLN A 177 -23.72 15.26 6.41
N SER A 178 -24.73 15.80 5.73
CA SER A 178 -26.11 15.73 6.18
C SER A 178 -26.67 14.30 6.18
N GLN A 179 -26.10 13.37 5.39
CA GLN A 179 -26.49 11.96 5.39
C GLN A 179 -26.29 11.29 6.76
N GLN A 180 -25.25 11.66 7.49
CA GLN A 180 -24.97 11.13 8.83
C GLN A 180 -25.93 11.69 9.89
N LEU A 181 -26.46 12.89 9.64
CA LEU A 181 -27.37 13.60 10.53
C LEU A 181 -28.84 13.37 10.17
N ASN A 182 -29.13 12.72 9.05
CA ASN A 182 -30.47 12.69 8.47
C ASN A 182 -31.53 12.17 9.45
N LYS A 183 -31.20 11.10 10.21
CA LYS A 183 -32.09 10.56 11.27
C LYS A 183 -32.28 11.49 12.46
N LEU A 184 -31.24 12.24 12.85
CA LEU A 184 -31.32 13.23 13.93
C LEU A 184 -32.13 14.45 13.50
N ILE A 185 -31.97 14.88 12.25
CA ILE A 185 -32.72 15.98 11.66
C ILE A 185 -34.19 15.58 11.52
N GLU A 186 -34.48 14.38 11.01
CA GLU A 186 -35.83 13.82 10.90
C GLU A 186 -36.53 13.75 12.26
N SER A 187 -35.81 13.33 13.30
CA SER A 187 -36.34 13.29 14.67
C SER A 187 -36.53 14.69 15.26
N ALA A 188 -35.67 15.66 14.93
CA ALA A 188 -35.75 17.02 15.46
C ALA A 188 -36.83 17.89 14.79
N VAL A 189 -37.26 17.51 13.57
CA VAL A 189 -38.32 18.19 12.83
C VAL A 189 -39.67 17.47 12.91
N ASP A 190 -39.80 16.46 13.76
CA ASP A 190 -41.02 15.65 13.98
C ASP A 190 -41.68 15.19 12.66
N GLY A 191 -40.87 14.74 11.70
CA GLY A 191 -41.35 14.27 10.39
C GLY A 191 -41.79 15.38 9.42
N ASN A 192 -41.54 16.66 9.73
CA ASN A 192 -41.81 17.75 8.81
C ASN A 192 -40.79 17.79 7.66
N LEU A 193 -41.15 17.16 6.55
CA LEU A 193 -40.30 17.02 5.35
C LEU A 193 -39.81 18.36 4.78
N VAL A 194 -40.59 19.44 4.89
CA VAL A 194 -40.20 20.76 4.37
C VAL A 194 -39.09 21.38 5.23
N PHE A 195 -39.20 21.26 6.56
CA PHE A 195 -38.15 21.74 7.46
C PHE A 195 -36.91 20.85 7.42
N GLN A 196 -37.09 19.53 7.31
CA GLN A 196 -35.99 18.59 7.09
C GLN A 196 -35.20 18.98 5.85
N GLN A 197 -35.87 19.16 4.71
CA GLN A 197 -35.22 19.54 3.44
C GLN A 197 -34.46 20.87 3.55
N LYS A 198 -35.04 21.89 4.20
CA LYS A 198 -34.36 23.18 4.43
C LYS A 198 -33.11 23.04 5.30
N ILE A 199 -33.14 22.20 6.34
CA ILE A 199 -31.98 21.97 7.20
C ILE A 199 -30.89 21.22 6.40
N LEU A 200 -31.25 20.21 5.62
CA LEU A 200 -30.32 19.49 4.75
C LEU A 200 -29.65 20.45 3.75
N GLU A 201 -30.41 21.35 3.11
CA GLU A 201 -29.89 22.36 2.18
C GLU A 201 -28.95 23.36 2.87
N ILE A 202 -29.24 23.77 4.10
CA ILE A 202 -28.35 24.66 4.88
C ILE A 202 -27.04 23.95 5.24
N ILE A 203 -27.13 22.69 5.67
CA ILE A 203 -25.96 21.88 6.02
C ILE A 203 -25.11 21.65 4.78
N ASP A 204 -25.69 21.18 3.69
CA ASP A 204 -24.95 20.86 2.46
C ASP A 204 -24.44 22.12 1.73
N GLY A 205 -25.11 23.26 1.92
CA GLY A 205 -24.63 24.55 1.45
C GLY A 205 -23.47 25.14 2.26
N LYS A 206 -23.32 24.77 3.55
CA LYS A 206 -22.25 25.27 4.42
C LYS A 206 -21.11 24.28 4.63
N TRP A 207 -21.39 22.99 4.54
CA TRP A 207 -20.44 21.93 4.84
C TRP A 207 -19.99 21.27 3.55
N ILE A 208 -18.70 21.44 3.25
CA ILE A 208 -18.09 20.82 2.08
C ILE A 208 -18.25 19.29 2.22
N PRO A 209 -18.78 18.60 1.18
CA PRO A 209 -18.88 17.15 1.17
C PRO A 209 -17.53 16.50 1.50
N LYS A 210 -17.55 15.50 2.38
CA LYS A 210 -16.32 14.84 2.81
C LYS A 210 -15.95 13.77 1.79
N LYS A 211 -14.68 13.75 1.34
CA LYS A 211 -14.14 12.59 0.62
C LYS A 211 -14.09 11.39 1.57
N GLN A 212 -14.77 10.32 1.21
CA GLN A 212 -14.66 9.01 1.86
C GLN A 212 -14.01 8.03 0.89
N ARG A 213 -13.04 7.25 1.37
CA ARG A 213 -12.44 6.16 0.59
C ARG A 213 -13.39 4.95 0.56
N ARG A 214 -13.47 4.32 -0.61
CA ARG A 214 -14.23 3.10 -0.89
C ARG A 214 -13.29 1.91 -0.96
N ASP A 215 -13.79 0.76 -0.54
CA ASP A 215 -13.07 -0.52 -0.55
C ASP A 215 -13.14 -1.16 -1.96
N VAL A 216 -12.62 -0.46 -2.97
CA VAL A 216 -12.62 -0.87 -4.39
C VAL A 216 -11.20 -0.83 -4.97
N GLY A 217 -10.97 -1.60 -6.04
CA GLY A 217 -9.65 -1.74 -6.64
C GLY A 217 -8.61 -2.21 -5.62
N TYR A 218 -7.42 -1.62 -5.66
CA TYR A 218 -6.33 -2.01 -4.75
C TYR A 218 -6.59 -1.68 -3.28
N VAL A 219 -7.53 -0.76 -2.97
CA VAL A 219 -7.94 -0.50 -1.57
C VAL A 219 -8.57 -1.76 -0.99
N GLY A 220 -9.55 -2.33 -1.69
CA GLY A 220 -10.25 -3.55 -1.25
C GLY A 220 -9.31 -4.74 -1.18
N ILE A 221 -8.41 -4.90 -2.16
CA ILE A 221 -7.42 -6.00 -2.19
C ILE A 221 -6.51 -5.95 -0.96
N ILE A 222 -5.91 -4.79 -0.67
CA ILE A 222 -5.01 -4.65 0.48
C ILE A 222 -5.77 -4.90 1.78
N GLN A 223 -6.96 -4.33 1.94
CA GLN A 223 -7.74 -4.49 3.17
C GLN A 223 -8.17 -5.95 3.39
N GLU A 224 -8.65 -6.65 2.36
CA GLU A 224 -9.03 -8.06 2.48
C GLU A 224 -7.81 -8.96 2.74
N LEU A 225 -6.67 -8.70 2.09
CA LEU A 225 -5.41 -9.39 2.39
C LEU A 225 -5.03 -9.24 3.86
N LEU A 226 -5.05 -8.01 4.39
CA LEU A 226 -4.70 -7.72 5.78
C LEU A 226 -5.70 -8.33 6.78
N LYS A 227 -6.99 -8.26 6.45
CA LYS A 227 -8.05 -8.87 7.26
C LYS A 227 -7.86 -10.38 7.37
N LYS A 228 -7.60 -11.08 6.26
CA LYS A 228 -7.31 -12.52 6.25
C LYS A 228 -6.03 -12.85 7.01
N ARG A 229 -4.94 -12.12 6.75
CA ARG A 229 -3.67 -12.27 7.46
C ARG A 229 -3.84 -12.13 8.98
N ASN A 230 -4.57 -11.12 9.44
CA ASN A 230 -4.79 -10.87 10.87
C ASN A 230 -5.61 -11.98 11.50
N ARG A 231 -6.68 -12.43 10.86
CA ARG A 231 -7.49 -13.57 11.36
C ARG A 231 -6.66 -14.83 11.50
N ILE A 232 -5.85 -15.15 10.49
CA ILE A 232 -4.93 -16.29 10.53
C ILE A 232 -3.93 -16.15 11.69
N ALA A 233 -3.31 -14.97 11.84
CA ALA A 233 -2.30 -14.73 12.88
C ALA A 233 -2.87 -14.76 14.30
N HIS A 234 -4.11 -14.30 14.50
CA HIS A 234 -4.77 -14.28 15.81
C HIS A 234 -5.54 -15.57 16.12
N GLY A 235 -5.61 -16.52 15.18
CA GLY A 235 -6.39 -17.76 15.35
C GLY A 235 -7.90 -17.51 15.42
N GLU A 236 -8.36 -16.34 14.98
CA GLU A 236 -9.77 -15.99 14.90
C GLU A 236 -10.37 -16.66 13.65
N ASN A 237 -11.45 -17.44 13.83
CA ASN A 237 -12.10 -18.26 12.80
C ASN A 237 -11.28 -19.44 12.23
N TRP A 238 -11.28 -20.56 12.95
CA TRP A 238 -10.80 -21.86 12.44
C TRP A 238 -11.42 -22.26 11.08
N GLU A 239 -12.63 -21.79 10.81
CA GLU A 239 -13.38 -22.07 9.58
C GLU A 239 -12.98 -21.20 8.38
N GLU A 240 -12.24 -20.10 8.56
CA GLU A 240 -11.84 -19.26 7.44
C GLU A 240 -10.97 -20.09 6.50
N GLN A 241 -11.41 -20.25 5.25
CA GLN A 241 -10.66 -20.97 4.22
C GLN A 241 -10.02 -19.96 3.29
N VAL A 242 -8.79 -20.24 2.90
CA VAL A 242 -8.13 -19.55 1.78
C VAL A 242 -8.07 -20.56 0.65
N THR A 243 -8.80 -20.32 -0.43
CA THR A 243 -8.79 -21.25 -1.56
C THR A 243 -7.52 -21.08 -2.41
N PRO A 244 -7.08 -22.11 -3.15
CA PRO A 244 -5.97 -21.96 -4.09
C PRO A 244 -6.18 -20.85 -5.12
N THR A 245 -7.40 -20.75 -5.67
CA THR A 245 -7.77 -19.70 -6.62
C THR A 245 -7.65 -18.32 -6.00
N GLU A 246 -8.20 -18.13 -4.80
CA GLU A 246 -8.11 -16.86 -4.08
C GLU A 246 -6.67 -16.45 -3.79
N LEU A 247 -5.79 -17.40 -3.45
CA LEU A 247 -4.37 -17.13 -3.26
C LEU A 247 -3.69 -16.68 -4.57
N LEU A 248 -4.03 -17.31 -5.70
CA LEU A 248 -3.52 -16.91 -7.02
C LEU A 248 -4.00 -15.51 -7.41
N ASP A 249 -5.27 -15.18 -7.13
CA ASP A 249 -5.83 -13.85 -7.38
C ASP A 249 -5.07 -12.79 -6.58
N PHE A 250 -4.85 -13.02 -5.28
CA PHE A 250 -4.03 -12.13 -4.44
C PHE A 250 -2.59 -11.99 -4.95
N ASN A 251 -1.96 -13.10 -5.36
CA ASN A 251 -0.61 -13.09 -5.91
C ASN A 251 -0.55 -12.19 -7.17
N GLN A 252 -1.50 -12.34 -8.08
CA GLN A 252 -1.59 -11.56 -9.31
C GLN A 252 -1.84 -10.08 -9.02
N ASP A 253 -2.81 -9.77 -8.16
CA ASP A 253 -3.18 -8.40 -7.81
C ASP A 253 -2.02 -7.66 -7.12
N ILE A 254 -1.37 -8.29 -6.14
CA ILE A 254 -0.22 -7.69 -5.44
C ILE A 254 0.96 -7.49 -6.40
N LEU A 255 1.24 -8.45 -7.29
CA LEU A 255 2.29 -8.29 -8.29
C LEU A 255 1.99 -7.14 -9.25
N ARG A 256 0.74 -7.01 -9.69
CA ARG A 256 0.31 -5.93 -10.59
C ARG A 256 0.43 -4.58 -9.92
N LEU A 257 -0.04 -4.44 -8.68
CA LEU A 257 0.13 -3.25 -7.86
C LEU A 257 1.60 -2.86 -7.73
N CYS A 258 2.46 -3.80 -7.31
CA CYS A 258 3.88 -3.55 -7.09
C CYS A 258 4.60 -3.18 -8.40
N SER A 259 4.22 -3.80 -9.52
CA SER A 259 4.75 -3.45 -10.84
C SER A 259 4.35 -2.02 -11.23
N GLY A 260 3.08 -1.65 -11.04
CA GLY A 260 2.61 -0.29 -11.31
C GLY A 260 3.29 0.76 -10.44
N ILE A 261 3.48 0.49 -9.15
CA ILE A 261 4.25 1.36 -8.24
C ILE A 261 5.69 1.54 -8.75
N ALA A 262 6.36 0.45 -9.11
CA ALA A 262 7.73 0.50 -9.63
C ALA A 262 7.83 1.28 -10.96
N GLU A 263 6.83 1.19 -11.83
CA GLU A 263 6.73 2.01 -13.05
C GLU A 263 6.66 3.50 -12.71
N HIS A 264 5.77 3.90 -11.80
CA HIS A 264 5.66 5.30 -11.37
C HIS A 264 6.96 5.83 -10.76
N LEU A 265 7.63 5.05 -9.92
CA LEU A 265 8.91 5.45 -9.35
C LEU A 265 10.01 5.55 -10.40
N SER A 266 9.98 4.68 -11.40
CA SER A 266 10.95 4.74 -12.49
C SER A 266 10.78 6.04 -13.29
N VAL A 267 9.54 6.45 -13.57
CA VAL A 267 9.26 7.73 -14.26
C VAL A 267 9.77 8.91 -13.43
N GLU A 268 9.50 8.91 -12.14
CA GLU A 268 9.95 9.96 -11.22
C GLU A 268 11.49 10.04 -11.18
N LEU A 269 12.16 8.89 -11.06
CA LEU A 269 13.63 8.82 -11.05
C LEU A 269 14.25 9.29 -12.37
N GLU A 270 13.65 8.94 -13.52
CA GLU A 270 14.11 9.44 -14.82
C GLU A 270 13.94 10.95 -14.95
N ALA A 271 12.92 11.55 -14.32
CA ALA A 271 12.80 13.00 -14.28
C ALA A 271 13.97 13.66 -13.54
N TYR A 272 14.41 13.08 -12.41
CA TYR A 272 15.60 13.55 -11.69
C TYR A 272 16.88 13.42 -12.52
N LYS A 273 17.05 12.33 -13.26
CA LYS A 273 18.22 12.12 -14.14
C LYS A 273 18.32 13.15 -15.27
N GLN A 274 17.21 13.76 -15.66
CA GLN A 274 17.18 14.78 -16.72
C GLN A 274 17.49 16.19 -16.20
N ILE A 275 17.57 16.38 -14.88
CA ILE A 275 17.93 17.68 -14.30
C ILE A 275 19.40 17.96 -14.65
N PRO A 276 19.70 19.06 -15.36
CA PRO A 276 21.07 19.38 -15.74
C PRO A 276 21.95 19.59 -14.51
N GLU A 277 23.14 18.97 -14.51
CA GLU A 277 24.12 19.03 -13.40
C GLU A 277 24.64 20.46 -13.13
N ASN A 278 24.41 21.44 -14.02
CA ASN A 278 24.94 22.81 -13.93
C ASN A 278 23.93 23.85 -14.42
N ALA A 279 22.88 24.13 -13.65
CA ALA A 279 21.99 25.28 -13.85
C ALA A 279 21.78 26.07 -12.56
#